data_AF-A0A973IP02-F1
#
_entry.id   AF-A0A973IP02-F1
#
_cell.length_a   1.000
_cell.length_b   1.000
_cell.length_c   1.000
_cell.angle_alpha   90.00
_cell.angle_beta   90.00
_cell.angle_gamma   90.00
#
_symmetry.space_group_name_H-M   'P 1'
#
loop_
_entity.id
_entity.type
_entity.pdbx_description
1 polymer ?
#
loop_
_entity_poly.entity_id
_entity_poly.type
_entity_poly.pdbx_seq_one_letter_code
_entity_poly.pdbx_strand_id
1 'polypeptide(L)'
;DTTPDSLSLHRLAEKMIRMRPDAIKIVTMANSPEDNLRVLELIPSVQHRFGVPVVAFCMGRFGIWSRAVSVILGSPWTYVRLPGRSASAPGQLSPDEMTKLLNSLTGEGAPDSRAQLGIPLQRE
;
A
#
# COMPACT_ATOMS: atom_id res chain seq x y z
N ASP A 1 -4.20 -16.21 -5.05
CA ASP A 1 -4.16 -15.32 -3.87
C ASP A 1 -3.00 -15.65 -2.93
N THR A 2 -1.83 -15.13 -3.26
CA THR A 2 -0.60 -15.25 -2.45
C THR A 2 0.35 -14.12 -2.85
N THR A 3 1.38 -13.87 -2.07
CA THR A 3 2.42 -12.89 -2.37
C THR A 3 3.60 -13.58 -3.07
N PRO A 4 3.84 -13.33 -4.38
CA PRO A 4 4.98 -13.91 -5.12
C PRO A 4 6.31 -13.57 -4.48
N ASP A 5 7.36 -14.35 -4.70
CA ASP A 5 8.71 -14.09 -4.18
C ASP A 5 9.27 -12.71 -4.61
N SER A 6 10.30 -12.24 -3.90
CA SER A 6 10.86 -10.90 -4.11
C SER A 6 11.39 -10.69 -5.54
N LEU A 7 11.97 -11.70 -6.18
CA LEU A 7 12.47 -11.58 -7.55
C LEU A 7 11.32 -11.39 -8.55
N SER A 8 10.24 -12.16 -8.38
CA SER A 8 9.03 -12.03 -9.18
C SER A 8 8.36 -10.65 -9.02
N LEU A 9 8.29 -10.15 -7.78
CA LEU A 9 7.75 -8.82 -7.49
C LEU A 9 8.56 -7.69 -8.16
N HIS A 10 9.89 -7.73 -8.05
CA HIS A 10 10.76 -6.73 -8.67
C HIS A 10 10.70 -6.79 -10.21
N ARG A 11 10.67 -7.98 -10.80
CA ARG A 11 10.48 -8.15 -12.26
C ARG A 11 9.15 -7.58 -12.74
N LEU A 12 8.09 -7.78 -11.97
CA LEU A 12 6.78 -7.20 -12.26
C LEU A 12 6.83 -5.67 -12.20
N ALA A 13 7.41 -5.10 -11.15
CA ALA A 13 7.57 -3.66 -11.01
C ALA A 13 8.36 -3.05 -12.19
N GLU A 14 9.51 -3.63 -12.56
CA GLU A 14 10.32 -3.19 -13.71
C GLU A 14 9.56 -3.31 -15.04
N LYS A 15 8.73 -4.33 -15.22
CA LYS A 15 7.85 -4.45 -16.39
C LYS A 15 6.81 -3.32 -16.41
N MET A 16 6.20 -2.99 -15.27
CA MET A 16 5.22 -1.91 -15.18
C MET A 16 5.85 -0.53 -15.44
N ILE A 17 7.03 -0.27 -14.88
CA ILE A 17 7.77 0.99 -15.06
C ILE A 17 8.11 1.25 -16.53
N ARG A 18 8.45 0.20 -17.30
CA ARG A 18 8.71 0.33 -18.74
C ARG A 18 7.53 0.88 -19.55
N MET A 19 6.31 0.80 -19.01
CA MET A 19 5.12 1.40 -19.61
C MET A 19 5.01 2.92 -19.36
N ARG A 20 5.97 3.52 -18.65
CA ARG A 20 6.02 4.95 -18.26
C ARG A 20 4.74 5.44 -17.55
N PRO A 21 4.27 4.75 -16.50
CA PRO A 21 3.10 5.19 -15.76
C PRO A 21 3.44 6.36 -14.82
N ASP A 22 2.43 7.14 -14.44
CA ASP A 22 2.58 8.17 -13.40
C ASP A 22 2.78 7.57 -12.01
N ALA A 23 2.28 6.36 -11.78
CA ALA A 23 2.49 5.56 -10.57
C ALA A 23 2.25 4.07 -10.86
N ILE A 24 2.89 3.18 -10.11
CA ILE A 24 2.60 1.75 -10.15
C ILE A 24 1.89 1.30 -8.86
N LYS A 25 1.04 0.28 -8.98
CA LYS A 25 0.33 -0.33 -7.84
C LYS A 25 0.51 -1.84 -7.84
N ILE A 26 1.06 -2.38 -6.75
CA ILE A 26 1.24 -3.82 -6.54
C ILE A 26 0.65 -4.19 -5.18
N VAL A 27 -0.49 -4.88 -5.20
CA VAL A 27 -1.21 -5.29 -3.99
C VAL A 27 -1.47 -6.78 -4.03
N THR A 28 -1.03 -7.50 -3.00
CA THR A 28 -1.12 -8.97 -2.92
C THR A 28 -1.96 -9.42 -1.73
N MET A 29 -2.13 -10.73 -1.52
CA MET A 29 -2.75 -11.30 -0.32
C MET A 29 -1.67 -11.78 0.65
N ALA A 30 -1.66 -11.29 1.89
CA ALA A 30 -0.72 -11.74 2.91
C ALA A 30 -1.25 -13.00 3.63
N ASN A 31 -0.44 -14.05 3.61
CA ASN A 31 -0.62 -15.29 4.36
C ASN A 31 0.35 -15.39 5.54
N SER A 32 1.38 -14.53 5.58
CA SER A 32 2.31 -14.40 6.71
C SER A 32 2.80 -12.95 6.89
N PRO A 33 3.44 -12.61 8.02
CA PRO A 33 4.07 -11.29 8.21
C PRO A 33 5.13 -10.97 7.14
N GLU A 34 5.94 -11.96 6.74
CA GLU A 34 7.04 -11.81 5.77
C GLU A 34 6.55 -11.37 4.39
N ASP A 35 5.33 -11.77 3.99
CA ASP A 35 4.71 -11.31 2.74
C ASP A 35 4.64 -9.78 2.67
N ASN A 36 4.30 -9.14 3.78
CA ASN A 36 4.21 -7.69 3.86
C ASN A 36 5.58 -7.05 3.67
N LEU A 37 6.63 -7.58 4.29
CA LEU A 37 7.98 -7.01 4.19
C LEU A 37 8.44 -6.99 2.74
N ARG A 38 8.22 -8.09 2.01
CA ARG A 38 8.61 -8.22 0.60
C ARG A 38 7.87 -7.25 -0.32
N VAL A 39 6.61 -6.97 -0.02
CA VAL A 39 5.79 -6.01 -0.81
C VAL A 39 6.12 -4.57 -0.44
N LEU A 40 6.30 -4.28 0.84
CA LEU A 40 6.61 -2.93 1.34
C LEU A 40 7.99 -2.44 0.88
N GLU A 41 8.97 -3.34 0.76
CA GLU A 41 10.30 -3.03 0.21
C GLU A 41 10.24 -2.40 -1.18
N LEU A 42 9.24 -2.75 -2.00
CA LEU A 42 9.08 -2.22 -3.34
C LEU A 42 8.95 -0.71 -3.36
N ILE A 43 8.39 -0.10 -2.31
CA ILE A 43 8.16 1.35 -2.25
C ILE A 43 9.49 2.10 -2.33
N PRO A 44 10.40 1.99 -1.33
CA PRO A 44 11.68 2.69 -1.40
C PRO A 44 12.58 2.13 -2.51
N SER A 45 12.59 0.81 -2.75
CA SER A 45 13.47 0.18 -3.76
C SER A 45 13.21 0.74 -5.17
N VAL A 46 11.95 0.78 -5.59
CA VAL A 46 11.56 1.28 -6.92
C VAL A 46 11.68 2.80 -6.98
N GLN A 47 11.25 3.52 -5.94
CA GLN A 47 11.34 4.99 -5.93
C GLN A 47 12.78 5.46 -6.03
N HIS A 48 13.70 4.88 -5.26
CA HIS A 48 15.12 5.26 -5.31
C HIS A 48 15.77 4.92 -6.65
N ARG A 49 15.40 3.78 -7.25
CA ARG A 49 16.04 3.30 -8.49
C ARG A 49 15.46 3.93 -9.76
N PHE A 50 14.18 4.24 -9.78
CA PHE A 50 13.46 4.65 -11.00
C PHE A 50 12.72 5.98 -10.88
N GLY A 51 12.57 6.55 -9.68
CA GLY A 51 11.86 7.81 -9.46
C GLY A 51 10.34 7.73 -9.66
N VAL A 52 9.77 6.51 -9.74
CA VAL A 52 8.33 6.29 -9.98
C VAL A 52 7.60 6.09 -8.65
N PRO A 53 6.49 6.83 -8.37
CA PRO A 53 5.65 6.59 -7.20
C PRO A 53 5.07 5.17 -7.15
N VAL A 54 5.07 4.56 -5.96
CA VAL A 54 4.64 3.17 -5.77
C VAL A 54 3.56 3.06 -4.69
N VAL A 55 2.47 2.39 -5.03
CA VAL A 55 1.45 1.93 -4.09
C VAL A 55 1.60 0.45 -3.87
N ALA A 56 2.14 0.04 -2.73
CA ALA A 56 2.36 -1.36 -2.42
C ALA A 56 2.04 -1.71 -0.96
N PHE A 57 1.16 -2.70 -0.78
CA PHE A 57 0.75 -3.23 0.51
C PHE A 57 0.02 -4.58 0.29
N CYS A 58 -0.29 -5.28 1.37
CA CYS A 58 -1.03 -6.53 1.31
C CYS A 58 -2.49 -6.38 1.77
N MET A 59 -3.35 -7.22 1.19
CA MET A 59 -4.70 -7.50 1.65
C MET A 59 -4.70 -8.60 2.72
N GLY A 60 -5.87 -8.82 3.31
CA GLY A 60 -6.08 -9.89 4.29
C GLY A 60 -5.76 -9.46 5.71
N ARG A 61 -6.08 -10.32 6.68
CA ARG A 61 -5.88 -10.05 8.12
C ARG A 61 -4.43 -9.75 8.45
N PHE A 62 -3.48 -10.48 7.85
CA PHE A 62 -2.05 -10.24 8.03
C PHE A 62 -1.55 -8.98 7.31
N GLY A 63 -2.34 -8.43 6.38
CA GLY A 63 -1.99 -7.28 5.56
C GLY A 63 -2.40 -5.92 6.12
N ILE A 64 -3.23 -5.88 7.16
CA ILE A 64 -3.86 -4.64 7.66
C ILE A 64 -2.81 -3.55 7.96
N TRP A 65 -1.76 -3.91 8.70
CA TRP A 65 -0.72 -2.95 9.12
C TRP A 65 0.11 -2.43 7.95
N SER A 66 0.31 -3.24 6.90
CA SER A 66 1.07 -2.82 5.71
C SER A 66 0.40 -1.65 4.98
N ARG A 67 -0.92 -1.50 5.10
CA ARG A 67 -1.64 -0.37 4.50
C ARG A 67 -1.24 0.97 5.10
N ALA A 68 -1.01 1.03 6.41
CA ALA A 68 -0.55 2.25 7.08
C ALA A 68 0.96 2.46 6.87
N VAL A 69 1.75 1.40 7.04
CA VAL A 69 3.21 1.46 6.86
C VAL A 69 3.58 1.83 5.42
N SER A 70 2.78 1.44 4.42
CA SER A 70 3.03 1.85 3.03
C SER A 70 3.14 3.37 2.87
N VAL A 71 2.28 4.13 3.55
CA VAL A 71 2.30 5.60 3.52
C VAL A 71 3.57 6.13 4.17
N ILE A 72 3.94 5.57 5.32
CA ILE A 72 5.17 5.93 6.04
C ILE A 72 6.42 5.69 5.18
N LEU A 73 6.42 4.61 4.40
CA LEU A 73 7.53 4.27 3.49
C LEU A 73 7.56 5.09 2.19
N GLY A 74 6.66 6.04 2.01
CA GLY A 74 6.65 6.94 0.84
C GLY A 74 5.62 6.61 -0.23
N SER A 75 4.66 5.72 0.05
CA SER A 75 3.55 5.49 -0.85
C SER A 75 2.68 6.76 -0.97
N PRO A 76 2.28 7.17 -2.19
CA PRO A 76 1.56 8.43 -2.38
C PRO A 76 0.12 8.39 -1.84
N TRP A 77 -0.47 7.20 -1.67
CA TRP A 77 -1.76 7.01 -1.03
C TRP A 77 -1.95 5.57 -0.56
N THR A 78 -2.92 5.38 0.35
CA THR A 78 -3.47 4.07 0.73
C THR A 78 -4.99 4.07 0.55
N TYR A 79 -5.61 2.91 0.72
CA TYR A 79 -7.05 2.74 0.51
C TYR A 79 -7.79 2.44 1.81
N VAL A 80 -8.88 3.17 2.01
CA VAL A 80 -9.82 3.00 3.12
C VAL A 80 -11.20 2.56 2.60
N ARG A 81 -11.98 1.96 3.49
CA ARG A 81 -13.37 1.59 3.26
C ARG A 81 -14.23 2.84 3.17
N LEU A 82 -15.11 2.89 2.16
CA LEU A 82 -16.08 3.96 2.01
C LEU A 82 -17.10 3.96 3.17
N PRO A 83 -17.44 5.13 3.74
CA PRO A 83 -18.49 5.24 4.75
C PRO A 83 -19.82 4.65 4.24
N GLY A 84 -20.48 3.86 5.08
CA GLY A 84 -21.75 3.20 4.73
C GLY A 84 -21.66 2.07 3.72
N ARG A 85 -20.44 1.64 3.32
CA ARG A 85 -20.24 0.52 2.38
C ARG A 85 -19.43 -0.62 2.98
N SER A 86 -19.64 -1.81 2.46
CA SER A 86 -18.79 -2.97 2.74
C SER A 86 -17.37 -2.74 2.22
N ALA A 87 -16.40 -3.37 2.85
CA ALA A 87 -15.01 -3.35 2.39
C ALA A 87 -14.93 -3.94 0.97
N SER A 88 -14.21 -3.27 0.05
CA SER A 88 -14.01 -3.79 -1.31
C SER A 88 -12.85 -4.80 -1.39
N ALA A 89 -12.06 -4.94 -0.33
CA ALA A 89 -11.01 -5.94 -0.21
C ALA A 89 -10.81 -6.35 1.26
N PRO A 90 -10.38 -7.60 1.54
CA PRO A 90 -10.08 -8.04 2.89
C PRO A 90 -9.04 -7.15 3.59
N GLY A 91 -9.32 -6.84 4.86
CA GLY A 91 -8.44 -6.02 5.71
C GLY A 91 -8.44 -4.52 5.40
N GLN A 92 -9.44 -3.98 4.70
CA GLN A 92 -9.62 -2.53 4.59
C GLN A 92 -10.13 -1.92 5.89
N LEU A 93 -9.51 -0.81 6.29
CA LEU A 93 -9.86 0.00 7.45
C LEU A 93 -10.83 1.12 7.05
N SER A 94 -11.67 1.57 7.97
CA SER A 94 -12.36 2.86 7.84
C SER A 94 -11.35 4.02 7.83
N PRO A 95 -11.76 5.23 7.41
CA PRO A 95 -10.92 6.42 7.53
C PRO A 95 -10.42 6.64 8.96
N ASP A 96 -11.31 6.57 9.95
CA ASP A 96 -10.97 6.78 11.37
C ASP A 96 -10.00 5.72 11.90
N GLU A 97 -10.18 4.45 11.52
CA GLU A 97 -9.28 3.36 11.90
C GLU A 97 -7.88 3.56 11.30
N MET A 98 -7.81 3.98 10.03
CA MET A 98 -6.54 4.28 9.36
C MET A 98 -5.82 5.46 10.02
N THR A 99 -6.54 6.55 10.31
CA THR A 99 -5.98 7.72 10.99
C THR A 99 -5.43 7.36 12.36
N LYS A 100 -6.19 6.61 13.17
CA LYS A 100 -5.74 6.14 14.48
C LYS A 100 -4.48 5.27 14.37
N LEU A 101 -4.42 4.37 13.39
CA LEU A 101 -3.27 3.51 13.18
C LEU A 101 -2.02 4.32 12.76
N LEU A 102 -2.18 5.25 11.83
CA LEU A 102 -1.08 6.14 11.41
C LEU A 102 -0.54 6.95 12.60
N ASN A 103 -1.42 7.62 13.35
CA ASN A 103 -1.02 8.40 14.52
C ASN A 103 -0.29 7.56 15.58
N SER A 104 -0.71 6.29 15.75
CA SER A 104 -0.06 5.36 16.68
C SER A 104 1.35 4.96 16.23
N LEU A 105 1.62 4.97 14.92
CA LEU A 105 2.92 4.61 14.35
C LEU A 105 3.88 5.82 14.23
N THR A 106 3.36 7.04 14.10
CA THR A 106 4.14 8.26 13.89
C THR A 106 4.26 9.15 15.13
N GLY A 107 3.49 8.87 16.19
CA GLY A 107 3.32 9.77 17.34
C GLY A 107 2.32 10.90 17.04
N GLU A 108 1.71 11.48 18.09
CA GLU A 108 0.81 12.63 17.92
C GLU A 108 1.63 13.85 17.47
N GLY A 109 1.48 14.25 16.20
CA GLY A 109 1.98 15.55 15.71
C GLY A 109 2.98 15.59 14.54
N ALA A 110 3.11 14.57 13.67
CA ALA A 110 3.68 14.74 12.31
C ALA A 110 3.49 13.49 11.42
N PRO A 111 3.42 13.59 10.07
CA PRO A 111 3.77 14.75 9.25
C PRO A 111 2.58 15.40 8.52
N ASP A 112 2.78 16.68 8.20
CA ASP A 112 2.19 17.39 7.07
C ASP A 112 2.45 16.57 5.79
N SER A 113 1.58 15.59 5.53
CA SER A 113 1.85 14.53 4.57
C SER A 113 0.96 14.69 3.36
N ARG A 114 1.61 14.97 2.24
CA ARG A 114 1.07 14.94 0.87
C ARG A 114 0.38 13.62 0.48
N ALA A 115 0.29 12.65 1.39
CA ALA A 115 -0.35 11.37 1.16
C ALA A 115 -1.87 11.53 1.26
N GLN A 116 -2.55 11.41 0.13
CA GLN A 116 -4.01 11.50 0.08
C GLN A 116 -4.60 10.14 0.47
N LEU A 117 -5.72 10.12 1.20
CA LEU A 117 -6.49 8.89 1.35
C LEU A 117 -7.22 8.63 0.02
N GLY A 118 -6.81 7.58 -0.68
CA GLY A 118 -7.44 7.16 -1.93
C GLY A 118 -8.74 6.41 -1.64
N ILE A 119 -9.86 6.88 -2.20
CA ILE A 119 -11.10 6.11 -2.21
C ILE A 119 -11.02 5.08 -3.35
N PRO A 120 -11.36 3.78 -3.13
CA PRO A 120 -11.41 2.81 -4.20
C PRO A 120 -12.40 3.25 -5.30
N LEU A 121 -11.92 3.41 -6.53
CA LEU A 121 -12.79 3.53 -7.71
C LEU A 121 -13.47 2.18 -7.92
N GLN A 122 -14.72 2.03 -7.49
CA GLN A 122 -15.57 0.93 -7.95
C GLN A 122 -16.11 1.34 -9.32
N ARG A 123 -15.73 0.59 -10.37
CA ARG A 123 -16.46 0.62 -11.63
C ARG A 123 -17.77 -0.12 -11.42
N GLU A 124 -18.86 0.46 -11.95
CA GLU A 124 -20.16 -0.19 -12.11
C GLU A 124 -20.04 -1.46 -12.96
#